data_AF-X1W0X9-F1
#
_entry.id   AF-X1W0X9-F1
#
_cell.length_a   1.000
_cell.length_b   1.000
_cell.length_c   1.000
_cell.angle_alpha   90.00
_cell.angle_beta   90.00
_cell.angle_gamma   90.00
#
_symmetry.space_group_name_H-M   'P 1'
#
loop_
_entity.id
_entity.type
_entity.pdbx_description
1 polymer ?
#
loop_
_entity_poly.entity_id
_entity_poly.type
_entity_poly.pdbx_seq_one_letter_code
_entity_poly.pdbx_strand_id
1 'polypeptide(L)' 'MEVKQMHFDGPCPLLLCLADCPHDHPICPECGAVAYGNICCDECRRNVDIHRELAIIELQSNKIGG' A
#
# COMPACT_ATOMS: atom_id res chain seq x y z
N MET A 1 15.63 3.45 -1.08
CA MET A 1 14.42 4.04 -1.72
C MET A 1 13.93 5.12 -0.77
N GLU A 2 13.84 6.37 -1.23
CA GLU A 2 13.32 7.48 -0.41
C GLU A 2 11.79 7.43 -0.43
N VAL A 3 11.15 7.37 0.75
CA VAL A 3 9.68 7.36 0.87
C VAL A 3 9.22 8.82 0.88
N LYS A 4 8.53 9.24 -0.18
CA LYS A 4 7.92 10.57 -0.25
C LYS A 4 6.84 10.70 0.82
N GLN A 5 6.65 11.92 1.34
CA GLN A 5 5.65 12.20 2.38
C GLN A 5 4.75 13.35 1.94
N MET A 6 3.49 13.33 2.39
CA MET A 6 2.53 14.41 2.25
C MET A 6 2.33 15.07 3.60
N HIS A 7 2.52 16.38 3.65
CA HIS A 7 2.30 17.19 4.83
C HIS A 7 0.87 17.72 4.87
N PHE A 8 0.27 17.74 6.06
CA PHE A 8 -1.01 18.38 6.33
C PHE A 8 -0.84 19.37 7.48
N ASP A 9 -1.31 20.61 7.32
CA ASP A 9 -1.16 21.70 8.32
C ASP A 9 -2.21 21.68 9.44
N GLY A 10 -3.05 20.65 9.53
CA GLY A 10 -4.18 20.59 10.45
C GLY A 10 -4.82 19.20 10.52
N PRO A 11 -6.12 19.10 10.88
CA PRO A 11 -6.81 17.82 10.99
C PRO A 11 -6.69 16.99 9.71
N CYS A 12 -6.43 15.69 9.84
CA CYS A 12 -6.22 14.81 8.70
C CYS A 12 -7.47 14.79 7.78
N PRO A 13 -7.41 15.37 6.56
CA PRO A 13 -8.59 15.48 5.70
C PRO A 13 -9.04 14.13 5.15
N LEU A 14 -8.14 13.15 5.16
CA LEU A 14 -8.39 11.79 4.70
C LEU A 14 -8.95 10.89 5.82
N LEU A 15 -9.04 11.39 7.05
CA LEU A 15 -9.41 10.63 8.25
C LEU A 15 -8.61 9.32 8.41
N LEU A 16 -7.41 9.27 7.81
CA LEU A 16 -6.51 8.14 7.90
C LEU A 16 -5.93 8.05 9.30
N CYS A 17 -5.66 9.20 9.92
CA CYS A 17 -5.32 9.31 11.32
C CYS A 17 -6.28 10.24 12.06
N LEU A 18 -6.18 10.23 13.39
CA LEU A 18 -6.92 11.10 14.30
C LEU A 18 -6.12 12.36 14.69
N ALA A 19 -5.08 12.71 13.94
CA ALA A 19 -4.30 13.91 14.22
C ALA A 19 -5.13 15.16 13.91
N ASP A 20 -5.16 16.07 14.86
CA ASP A 20 -5.76 17.40 14.79
C ASP A 20 -4.72 18.53 14.61
N CYS A 21 -3.44 18.17 14.64
CA CYS A 21 -2.28 19.05 14.47
C CYS A 21 -1.52 18.74 13.17
N PRO A 22 -0.56 19.60 12.75
CA PRO A 22 0.26 19.34 11.58
C PRO A 22 1.00 18.01 11.66
N HIS A 23 0.93 17.21 10.59
CA HIS A 23 1.47 15.86 10.55
C HIS A 23 1.81 15.44 9.11
N ASP A 24 2.63 14.39 9.00
CA ASP A 24 3.04 13.82 7.72
C ASP A 24 2.48 12.41 7.55
N HIS A 25 2.14 12.07 6.31
CA HIS A 25 1.82 10.71 5.92
C HIS A 25 2.76 10.21 4.81
N PRO A 26 3.20 8.94 4.86
CA PRO A 26 3.96 8.35 3.78
C PRO A 26 3.11 8.26 2.51
N ILE A 27 3.73 8.44 1.36
CA ILE A 27 3.11 8.26 0.05
C ILE A 27 3.52 6.89 -0.51
N CYS A 28 2.54 6.14 -1.00
CA CYS A 28 2.75 4.89 -1.69
C CYS A 28 3.68 5.11 -2.91
N PRO A 29 4.85 4.43 -2.98
CA PRO A 29 5.79 4.61 -4.09
C PRO A 29 5.26 4.07 -5.43
N GLU A 30 4.29 3.16 -5.38
CA GLU A 30 3.74 2.49 -6.57
C GLU A 30 2.70 3.36 -7.30
N CYS A 31 1.81 4.03 -6.55
CA CYS A 31 0.66 4.72 -7.13
C CYS A 31 0.50 6.19 -6.69
N GLY A 32 1.30 6.66 -5.74
CA GLY A 32 1.21 8.04 -5.24
C GLY A 32 0.07 8.31 -4.25
N ALA A 33 -0.71 7.29 -3.85
CA ALA A 33 -1.74 7.44 -2.83
C ALA A 33 -1.14 7.61 -1.43
N VAL A 34 -1.82 8.35 -0.55
CA VAL A 34 -1.43 8.46 0.86
C VAL A 34 -1.56 7.10 1.53
N ALA A 35 -0.46 6.62 2.12
CA ALA A 35 -0.40 5.36 2.84
C ALA A 35 -0.58 5.61 4.35
N TYR A 36 -1.25 4.68 5.03
CA TYR A 36 -1.44 4.73 6.46
C TYR A 36 -0.61 3.65 7.15
N GLY A 37 0.43 4.07 7.87
CA GLY A 37 1.28 3.21 8.70
C GLY A 37 2.13 2.16 7.95
N ASN A 38 2.02 2.06 6.63
CA ASN A 38 2.69 1.07 5.79
C ASN A 38 3.49 1.74 4.66
N ILE A 39 4.44 1.00 4.08
CA ILE A 39 5.26 1.47 2.95
C ILE A 39 4.42 1.64 1.67
N CYS A 40 3.43 0.78 1.44
CA CYS A 40 2.51 0.84 0.30
C CYS A 40 1.08 1.05 0.77
N CYS A 41 0.23 1.67 -0.06
CA CYS A 41 -1.20 1.78 0.23
C CYS A 41 -1.89 0.41 0.20
N ASP A 42 -3.05 0.31 0.85
CA ASP A 42 -3.80 -0.94 1.00
C ASP A 42 -4.24 -1.56 -0.33
N GLU A 43 -4.45 -0.75 -1.35
CA GLU A 43 -4.84 -1.23 -2.68
C GLU A 43 -3.67 -1.89 -3.40
N CYS A 44 -2.52 -1.21 -3.48
CA CYS A 44 -1.32 -1.78 -4.08
C CYS A 44 -0.86 -3.04 -3.33
N ARG A 45 -0.94 -3.03 -2.00
CA ARG A 45 -0.65 -4.23 -1.19
C ARG A 45 -1.56 -5.40 -1.57
N ARG A 46 -2.88 -5.18 -1.62
CA ARG A 46 -3.85 -6.22 -2.02
C ARG A 46 -3.60 -6.76 -3.42
N ASN A 47 -3.26 -5.90 -4.38
CA ASN A 47 -2.95 -6.34 -5.74
C ASN A 47 -1.73 -7.26 -5.78
N VAL A 48 -0.66 -6.93 -5.04
CA VAL A 48 0.52 -7.80 -4.93
C VAL A 48 0.15 -9.14 -4.29
N ASP A 49 -0.67 -9.14 -3.24
CA ASP A 49 -1.12 -10.36 -2.56
C ASP A 49 -1.91 -11.27 -3.51
N ILE A 50 -2.84 -10.70 -4.30
CA ILE A 50 -3.62 -11.42 -5.31
C ILE A 50 -2.71 -12.01 -6.38
N HIS A 51 -1.79 -11.21 -6.95
CA HIS A 51 -0.88 -11.70 -7.98
C HIS A 51 0.03 -12.81 -7.45
N ARG A 52 0.46 -12.72 -6.19
CA ARG A 52 1.24 -13.77 -5.54
C ARG A 52 0.44 -15.06 -5.37
N GLU A 53 -0.82 -14.97 -4.95
CA GLU A 53 -1.70 -16.14 -4.81
C GLU A 53 -1.94 -16.82 -6.17
N LEU A 54 -2.26 -16.04 -7.20
CA LEU A 54 -2.43 -16.56 -8.57
C LEU A 54 -1.16 -17.26 -9.08
N ALA A 55 0.01 -16.66 -8.88
CA ALA A 55 1.28 -17.27 -9.26
C ALA A 55 1.55 -18.61 -8.54
N ILE A 56 1.16 -18.73 -7.26
CA ILE A 56 1.28 -19.99 -6.52
C ILE A 56 0.35 -21.06 -7.12
N ILE A 57 -0.89 -20.69 -7.46
CA ILE A 57 -1.85 -21.60 -8.09
C ILE A 57 -1.32 -22.10 -9.44
N GLU A 58 -0.81 -21.21 -10.30
CA GLU A 58 -0.22 -21.59 -11.59
C GLU A 58 0.95 -22.56 -11.44
N LEU A 59 1.84 -22.31 -10.48
CA LEU A 59 2.96 -23.21 -10.18
C LEU A 59 2.51 -24.58 -9.66
N GLN A 60 1.41 -24.64 -8.91
CA GLN A 60 0.83 -25.90 -8.44
C GLN A 60 0.14 -26.67 -9.56
N SER A 61 -0.64 -25.99 -10.41
CA SER A 61 -1.29 -26.60 -11.57
C SER A 61 -0.29 -27.20 -12.56
N ASN A 62 0.85 -26.53 -12.79
CA ASN A 62 1.90 -27.03 -13.67
C ASN A 62 2.63 -28.26 -13.11
N LYS A 63 2.60 -28.51 -11.80
CA LYS A 63 3.22 -29.71 -11.20
C LYS A 63 2.40 -31.00 -11.38
N ILE A 64 1.13 -30.90 -11.74
CA ILE A 64 0.21 -32.04 -11.85
C ILE A 64 0.12 -32.56 -13.30
N GLY A 65 0.61 -31.80 -14.27
CA GLY A 65 0.55 -32.11 -15.71
C GLY A 65 1.86 -32.55 -16.36
N GLY A 66 2.90 -32.83 -15.56
CA GLY A 66 4.23 -33.26 -16.03
C GLY A 66 4.48 -34.75 -15.84
#